data_AF-M5VPL4-F1
#
_entry.id   AF-M5VPL4-F1
#
_cell.length_a   1.000
_cell.length_b   1.000
_cell.length_c   1.000
_cell.angle_alpha   90.00
_cell.angle_beta   90.00
_cell.angle_gamma   90.00
#
_symmetry.space_group_name_H-M   'P 1'
#
loop_
_entity.id
_entity.type
_entity.pdbx_description
1 polymer ?
#
loop_
_entity_poly.entity_id
_entity_poly.type
_entity_poly.pdbx_seq_one_letter_code
_entity_poly.pdbx_strand_id
1 'polypeptide(L)'
;MACDKSFSTNYLLLEPKDVGFFDLIHILFSNNLERRRFVDSFEQTEDEFARRWLIFLSVVVQKLLQLVAKPMAIIGWGIETCLNLFSSNRNLVGLLLDLFRGEDIIPKKDSRTFLSFVGNLDKRVELDKRIKRGDGNYNAALSMMASKISYENKFYIQTAVQDHWKMEFLGSYDFWNDYQGKATTQAFVLRDRSADHDTIVVAFRGTEAFDADAWCTDVDISWYELQGVGKIHGGFMKALGLQKSVGWPEPEEIKQDDSHPAFAYYAIRDMLKKLVLENDKARFIVTGHSLGGALAILFPAVLTFHKGEDSDLLLERLEGVYTFGQPRVGDERFGQYMENKLKEHRVKYFRFVYANDMVPRLPYDDRSLMFKHFGTCLYYNREYEVQVVREEPNKNYFSLGSAIPMMMNAFGELIRSFIIPIKEGPDYIEGPFLKLVRLIGLVIPGAAAHCPQDYVNSTRLGSSKVFLPPNHYI
;
A
#
# COMPACT_ATOMS: atom_id res chain seq x y z
N MET A 1 -20.88 19.34 6.54
CA MET A 1 -20.22 20.67 6.59
C MET A 1 -19.30 20.79 5.38
N ALA A 2 -19.10 21.99 4.86
CA ALA A 2 -18.11 22.23 3.81
C ALA A 2 -16.69 21.99 4.38
N CYS A 3 -15.75 21.53 3.54
CA CYS A 3 -14.37 21.28 3.94
C CYS A 3 -13.66 22.61 4.23
N ASP A 4 -13.15 22.79 5.46
CA ASP A 4 -12.27 23.90 5.81
C ASP A 4 -10.83 23.50 5.51
N LYS A 5 -10.18 24.26 4.62
CA LYS A 5 -8.86 23.96 4.06
C LYS A 5 -7.78 24.89 4.59
N SER A 6 -8.08 25.64 5.66
CA SER A 6 -7.14 26.56 6.31
C SER A 6 -5.85 25.91 6.79
N PHE A 7 -5.84 24.58 6.96
CA PHE A 7 -4.64 23.80 7.30
C PHE A 7 -3.62 23.68 6.14
N SER A 8 -4.03 23.96 4.90
CA SER A 8 -3.22 23.77 3.69
C SER A 8 -2.80 25.12 3.11
N THR A 9 -1.51 25.32 2.83
CA THR A 9 -1.02 26.59 2.26
C THR A 9 -1.33 26.75 0.77
N ASN A 10 -1.48 25.63 0.06
CA ASN A 10 -1.92 25.52 -1.32
C ASN A 10 -2.55 24.13 -1.51
N TYR A 11 -3.39 23.92 -2.52
CA TYR A 11 -3.99 22.62 -2.81
C TYR A 11 -4.50 22.53 -4.24
N LEU A 12 -4.69 21.30 -4.71
CA LEU A 12 -5.45 20.95 -5.91
C LEU A 12 -6.33 19.75 -5.56
N LEU A 13 -7.64 19.92 -5.60
CA LEU A 13 -8.61 18.87 -5.33
C LEU A 13 -9.46 18.63 -6.56
N LEU A 14 -9.60 17.36 -6.92
CA LEU A 14 -10.48 16.91 -7.99
C LEU A 14 -11.71 16.25 -7.36
N GLU A 15 -12.90 16.66 -7.81
CA GLU A 15 -14.18 16.09 -7.40
C GLU A 15 -14.88 15.42 -8.60
N PRO A 16 -14.56 14.15 -8.94
CA PRO A 16 -15.08 13.48 -10.13
C PRO A 16 -16.61 13.36 -10.18
N LYS A 17 -17.27 13.37 -9.02
CA LYS A 17 -18.73 13.23 -8.89
C LYS A 17 -19.48 14.38 -9.60
N ASP A 18 -18.87 15.56 -9.62
CA ASP A 18 -19.48 16.77 -10.16
C ASP A 18 -19.09 17.03 -11.63
N VAL A 19 -18.31 16.14 -12.24
CA VAL A 19 -17.87 16.25 -13.63
C VAL A 19 -18.96 15.75 -14.59
N GLY A 20 -19.43 16.60 -15.49
CA GLY A 20 -20.28 16.22 -16.62
C GLY A 20 -19.50 15.76 -17.86
N PHE A 21 -20.21 15.23 -18.87
CA PHE A 21 -19.60 14.86 -20.17
C PHE A 21 -18.94 16.05 -20.89
N PHE A 22 -19.59 17.21 -20.87
CA PHE A 22 -19.04 18.42 -21.47
C PHE A 22 -17.83 18.96 -20.69
N ASP A 23 -17.78 18.74 -19.37
CA ASP A 23 -16.61 19.09 -18.56
C ASP A 23 -15.39 18.26 -18.95
N LEU A 24 -15.55 16.97 -19.26
CA LEU A 24 -14.48 16.10 -19.76
C LEU A 24 -13.88 16.61 -21.09
N ILE A 25 -14.73 17.00 -22.04
CA ILE A 25 -14.28 17.61 -23.30
C ILE A 25 -13.56 18.93 -23.00
N HIS A 26 -14.10 19.76 -22.11
CA HIS A 26 -13.49 21.04 -21.77
C HIS A 26 -12.13 20.91 -21.10
N ILE A 27 -11.85 19.87 -20.30
CA ILE A 27 -10.52 19.65 -19.72
C ILE A 27 -9.45 19.59 -20.83
N LEU A 28 -9.76 18.93 -21.95
CA LEU A 28 -8.82 18.75 -23.05
C LEU A 28 -8.58 20.04 -23.87
N PHE A 29 -9.57 20.92 -23.97
CA PHE A 29 -9.56 22.05 -24.92
C PHE A 29 -9.55 23.45 -24.27
N SER A 30 -9.75 23.56 -22.96
CA SER A 30 -9.78 24.84 -22.24
C SER A 30 -8.56 24.99 -21.33
N ASN A 31 -7.94 26.17 -21.34
CA ASN A 31 -6.84 26.56 -20.43
C ASN A 31 -7.38 27.26 -19.17
N ASN A 32 -8.57 26.88 -18.70
CA ASN A 32 -9.24 27.59 -17.62
C ASN A 32 -10.05 26.57 -16.81
N LEU A 33 -9.34 25.75 -16.04
CA LEU A 33 -9.90 24.66 -15.24
C LEU A 33 -10.47 25.13 -13.89
N GLU A 34 -9.98 26.24 -13.35
CA GLU A 34 -10.19 26.70 -11.97
C GLU A 34 -11.59 27.24 -11.68
N ARG A 35 -12.37 27.59 -12.72
CA ARG A 35 -13.75 28.10 -12.57
C ARG A 35 -14.80 26.99 -12.60
N ARG A 36 -14.39 25.73 -12.49
CA ARG A 36 -15.28 24.58 -12.67
C ARG A 36 -15.58 23.92 -11.34
N ARG A 37 -16.79 23.37 -11.22
CA ARG A 37 -17.28 22.74 -9.98
C ARG A 37 -16.44 21.56 -9.50
N PHE A 38 -15.63 20.96 -10.37
CA PHE A 38 -14.87 19.74 -10.09
C PHE A 38 -13.38 19.96 -9.83
N VAL A 39 -12.86 21.18 -10.00
CA VAL A 39 -11.47 21.53 -9.67
C VAL A 39 -11.50 22.61 -8.62
N ASP A 40 -10.89 22.33 -7.48
CA ASP A 40 -10.80 23.27 -6.39
C ASP A 40 -9.32 23.49 -6.07
N SER A 41 -8.81 24.70 -6.33
CA SER A 41 -7.39 25.05 -6.23
C SER A 41 -7.16 26.43 -5.62
N PHE A 42 -6.03 26.61 -4.94
CA PHE A 42 -5.71 27.85 -4.22
C PHE A 42 -5.02 28.92 -5.10
N GLU A 43 -4.23 28.56 -6.11
CA GLU A 43 -3.52 29.51 -7.00
C GLU A 43 -3.76 29.24 -8.49
N GLN A 44 -3.56 30.29 -9.31
CA GLN A 44 -3.52 30.23 -10.77
C GLN A 44 -2.38 29.31 -11.21
N THR A 45 -2.72 28.12 -11.68
CA THR A 45 -1.73 27.16 -12.14
C THR A 45 -1.55 27.22 -13.65
N GLU A 46 -0.32 27.42 -14.11
CA GLU A 46 0.02 27.44 -15.53
C GLU A 46 -0.40 26.12 -16.21
N ASP A 47 -1.26 26.26 -17.22
CA ASP A 47 -2.08 25.19 -17.79
C ASP A 47 -1.37 24.46 -18.95
N GLU A 48 -0.26 23.79 -18.62
CA GLU A 48 0.44 22.93 -19.58
C GLU A 48 -0.49 21.77 -20.00
N PHE A 49 -0.61 21.51 -21.32
CA PHE A 49 -1.52 20.48 -21.85
C PHE A 49 -1.30 19.10 -21.21
N ALA A 50 -0.05 18.76 -20.87
CA ALA A 50 0.29 17.53 -20.17
C ALA A 50 -0.45 17.39 -18.83
N ARG A 51 -0.51 18.46 -18.03
CA ARG A 51 -1.22 18.47 -16.76
C ARG A 51 -2.72 18.26 -16.95
N ARG A 52 -3.31 18.95 -17.93
CA ARG A 52 -4.74 18.83 -18.25
C ARG A 52 -5.09 17.43 -18.74
N TRP A 53 -4.23 16.83 -19.56
CA TRP A 53 -4.37 15.45 -20.01
C TRP A 53 -4.36 14.46 -18.83
N LEU A 54 -3.51 14.68 -17.83
CA LEU A 54 -3.45 13.83 -16.63
C LEU A 54 -4.67 14.00 -15.72
N ILE A 55 -5.15 15.24 -15.53
CA ILE A 55 -6.42 15.51 -14.83
C ILE A 55 -7.57 14.81 -15.55
N PHE A 56 -7.65 14.94 -16.88
CA PHE A 56 -8.65 14.24 -17.69
C PHE A 56 -8.58 12.73 -17.47
N LEU A 57 -7.39 12.13 -17.58
CA LEU A 57 -7.20 10.69 -17.42
C LEU A 57 -7.62 10.23 -16.02
N SER A 58 -7.16 10.90 -14.96
CA SER A 58 -7.52 10.60 -13.58
C SER A 58 -9.04 10.65 -13.39
N VAL A 59 -9.71 11.72 -13.83
CA VAL A 59 -11.17 11.88 -13.69
C VAL A 59 -11.94 10.82 -14.49
N VAL A 60 -11.51 10.50 -15.71
CA VAL A 60 -12.14 9.45 -16.54
C VAL A 60 -12.02 8.09 -15.86
N VAL A 61 -10.83 7.72 -15.38
CA VAL A 61 -10.61 6.44 -14.70
C VAL A 61 -11.45 6.36 -13.42
N GLN A 62 -11.48 7.43 -12.60
CA GLN A 62 -12.32 7.48 -11.40
C GLN A 62 -13.82 7.32 -11.73
N LYS A 63 -14.32 7.97 -12.79
CA LYS A 63 -15.71 7.80 -13.23
C LYS A 63 -16.02 6.38 -13.69
N LEU A 64 -15.11 5.77 -14.46
CA LEU A 64 -15.27 4.39 -14.91
C LEU A 64 -15.30 3.43 -13.72
N LEU A 65 -14.38 3.58 -12.77
CA LEU A 65 -14.34 2.79 -11.53
C LEU A 65 -15.63 2.94 -10.72
N GLN A 66 -16.11 4.16 -10.52
CA GLN A 66 -17.37 4.42 -9.82
C GLN A 66 -18.58 3.80 -10.53
N LEU A 67 -18.60 3.82 -11.86
CA LEU A 67 -19.66 3.19 -12.66
C LEU A 67 -19.68 1.67 -12.50
N VAL A 68 -18.51 1.04 -12.44
CA VAL A 68 -18.38 -0.42 -12.33
C VAL A 68 -18.20 -0.91 -10.89
N ALA A 69 -18.26 -0.03 -9.88
CA ALA A 69 -17.96 -0.38 -8.49
C ALA A 69 -18.77 -1.57 -7.96
N LYS A 70 -20.11 -1.55 -8.15
CA LYS A 70 -20.98 -2.67 -7.73
C LYS A 70 -20.72 -3.94 -8.55
N PRO A 71 -20.71 -3.92 -9.89
CA PRO A 71 -20.31 -5.08 -10.69
C PRO A 71 -18.95 -5.68 -10.31
N MET A 72 -17.93 -4.83 -10.10
CA MET A 72 -16.58 -5.22 -9.74
C MET A 72 -16.54 -5.95 -8.40
N ALA A 73 -17.23 -5.41 -7.38
CA ALA A 73 -17.33 -6.06 -6.07
C ALA A 73 -18.04 -7.42 -6.14
N ILE A 74 -19.10 -7.55 -6.96
CA ILE A 74 -19.82 -8.82 -7.17
C ILE A 74 -18.92 -9.85 -7.86
N ILE A 75 -18.20 -9.45 -8.90
CA ILE A 75 -17.24 -10.31 -9.61
C ILE A 75 -16.14 -10.77 -8.67
N GLY A 76 -15.57 -9.84 -7.89
CA GLY A 76 -14.54 -10.16 -6.89
C GLY A 76 -15.03 -11.17 -5.87
N TRP A 77 -16.20 -10.95 -5.29
CA TRP A 77 -16.84 -11.89 -4.38
C TRP A 77 -17.03 -13.28 -5.01
N GLY A 78 -17.49 -13.34 -6.27
CA GLY A 78 -17.66 -14.60 -7.01
C GLY A 78 -16.33 -15.32 -7.21
N ILE A 79 -15.28 -14.62 -7.64
CA ILE A 79 -13.94 -15.18 -7.84
C ILE A 79 -13.37 -15.73 -6.53
N GLU A 80 -13.39 -14.95 -5.45
CA GLU A 80 -12.89 -15.42 -4.14
C GLU A 80 -13.69 -16.61 -3.62
N THR A 81 -15.01 -16.59 -3.77
CA THR A 81 -15.88 -17.70 -3.40
C THR A 81 -15.50 -18.97 -4.16
N CYS A 82 -15.34 -18.88 -5.49
CA CYS A 82 -14.90 -20.00 -6.31
C CYS A 82 -13.52 -20.53 -5.87
N LEU A 83 -12.54 -19.66 -5.67
CA LEU A 83 -11.19 -20.05 -5.27
C LEU A 83 -11.17 -20.77 -3.91
N ASN A 84 -11.94 -20.27 -2.94
CA ASN A 84 -12.05 -20.87 -1.61
C ASN A 84 -12.87 -22.18 -1.59
N LEU A 85 -13.84 -22.33 -2.50
CA LEU A 85 -14.54 -23.59 -2.70
C LEU A 85 -13.59 -24.68 -3.21
N PHE A 86 -12.78 -24.37 -4.21
CA PHE A 86 -11.82 -25.33 -4.79
C PHE A 86 -10.64 -25.63 -3.84
N SER A 87 -10.24 -24.68 -2.99
CA SER A 87 -9.14 -24.89 -2.03
C SER A 87 -9.52 -25.83 -0.86
N SER A 88 -10.82 -25.98 -0.58
CA SER A 88 -11.34 -26.82 0.50
C SER A 88 -11.28 -28.33 0.18
N ASN A 89 -10.54 -28.76 -0.85
CA ASN A 89 -10.40 -30.14 -1.31
C ASN A 89 -11.73 -30.85 -1.61
N ARG A 90 -12.79 -30.11 -1.96
CA ARG A 90 -14.05 -30.70 -2.40
C ARG A 90 -14.02 -30.90 -3.91
N ASN A 91 -14.04 -32.16 -4.34
CA ASN A 91 -14.19 -32.52 -5.74
C ASN A 91 -15.53 -31.97 -6.25
N LEU A 92 -15.65 -31.62 -7.53
CA LEU A 92 -16.90 -31.14 -8.16
C LEU A 92 -18.11 -32.02 -7.84
N VAL A 93 -17.90 -33.34 -7.76
CA VAL A 93 -18.93 -34.33 -7.37
C VAL A 93 -19.37 -34.17 -5.92
N GLY A 94 -18.45 -33.88 -4.99
CA GLY A 94 -18.77 -33.64 -3.58
C GLY A 94 -19.57 -32.36 -3.38
N LEU A 95 -19.21 -31.28 -4.07
CA LEU A 95 -19.96 -30.03 -4.05
C LEU A 95 -21.40 -30.20 -4.57
N LEU A 96 -21.58 -31.00 -5.63
CA LEU A 96 -22.91 -31.32 -6.16
C LEU A 96 -23.73 -32.13 -5.15
N LEU A 97 -23.13 -33.12 -4.48
CA LEU A 97 -23.81 -33.93 -3.46
C LEU A 97 -24.23 -33.11 -2.24
N ASP A 98 -23.40 -32.17 -1.78
CA ASP A 98 -23.71 -31.30 -0.65
C ASP A 98 -24.84 -30.32 -0.99
N LEU A 99 -24.87 -29.80 -2.23
CA LEU A 99 -25.97 -29.01 -2.74
C LEU A 99 -27.29 -29.81 -2.77
N PHE A 100 -27.24 -31.08 -3.17
CA PHE A 100 -28.40 -31.99 -3.10
C PHE A 100 -28.82 -32.31 -1.65
N ARG A 101 -27.90 -32.27 -0.69
CA ARG A 101 -28.16 -32.49 0.75
C ARG A 101 -28.63 -31.23 1.49
N GLY A 102 -28.64 -30.07 0.82
CA GLY A 102 -29.00 -28.79 1.41
C GLY A 102 -27.97 -28.27 2.41
N GLU A 103 -26.72 -28.74 2.34
CA GLU A 103 -25.64 -28.23 3.19
C GLU A 103 -25.14 -26.87 2.67
N ASP A 104 -24.78 -25.97 3.58
CA ASP A 104 -24.22 -24.67 3.22
C ASP A 104 -22.79 -24.84 2.69
N ILE A 105 -22.65 -24.72 1.38
CA ILE A 105 -21.38 -24.84 0.67
C ILE A 105 -20.61 -23.52 0.63
N ILE A 106 -21.24 -22.38 0.94
CA ILE A 106 -20.63 -21.07 0.74
C ILE A 106 -19.51 -20.86 1.79
N PRO A 107 -18.26 -20.63 1.37
CA PRO A 107 -17.16 -20.34 2.29
C PRO A 107 -17.48 -19.11 3.13
N LYS A 108 -17.42 -19.26 4.46
CA LYS A 108 -17.61 -18.14 5.39
C LYS A 108 -16.39 -17.23 5.33
N LYS A 109 -16.59 -15.96 4.93
CA LYS A 109 -15.52 -14.94 4.85
C LYS A 109 -14.75 -14.77 6.17
N ASP A 110 -15.46 -14.94 7.27
CA ASP A 110 -14.93 -14.77 8.63
C ASP A 110 -14.23 -16.05 9.13
N SER A 111 -14.01 -17.04 8.26
CA SER A 111 -13.31 -18.27 8.61
C SER A 111 -11.80 -18.08 8.60
N ARG A 112 -11.10 -18.79 9.50
CA ARG A 112 -9.63 -18.94 9.50
C ARG A 112 -9.08 -19.57 8.23
N THR A 113 -9.92 -20.22 7.44
CA THR A 113 -9.53 -20.91 6.19
C THR A 113 -9.88 -20.13 4.93
N PHE A 114 -10.64 -19.02 5.06
CA PHE A 114 -10.98 -18.18 3.93
C PHE A 114 -9.78 -17.29 3.58
N LEU A 115 -9.42 -17.29 2.30
CA LEU A 115 -8.35 -16.48 1.73
C LEU A 115 -8.91 -15.42 0.80
N SER A 116 -8.38 -14.21 0.90
CA SER A 116 -8.60 -13.14 -0.06
C SER A 116 -8.07 -13.51 -1.46
N PHE A 117 -8.32 -12.65 -2.45
CA PHE A 117 -7.64 -12.72 -3.74
C PHE A 117 -6.11 -12.83 -3.59
N VAL A 118 -5.52 -12.02 -2.71
CA VAL A 118 -4.06 -12.00 -2.44
C VAL A 118 -3.60 -13.32 -1.81
N GLY A 119 -4.32 -13.82 -0.81
CA GLY A 119 -4.01 -15.10 -0.16
C GLY A 119 -4.10 -16.29 -1.12
N ASN A 120 -4.99 -16.23 -2.11
CA ASN A 120 -5.07 -17.24 -3.16
C ASN A 120 -3.94 -17.17 -4.20
N LEU A 121 -3.28 -16.01 -4.36
CA LEU A 121 -2.09 -15.87 -5.19
C LEU A 121 -0.86 -16.50 -4.51
N ASP A 122 -0.68 -16.24 -3.20
CA ASP A 122 0.43 -16.78 -2.41
C ASP A 122 -0.01 -17.31 -1.04
N LYS A 123 -0.23 -18.62 -0.99
CA LYS A 123 -0.69 -19.36 0.19
C LYS A 123 0.35 -19.55 1.30
N ARG A 124 1.59 -19.07 1.12
CA ARG A 124 2.64 -19.25 2.13
C ARG A 124 2.33 -18.43 3.38
N VAL A 125 2.15 -19.06 4.52
CA VAL A 125 1.97 -18.37 5.81
C VAL A 125 3.26 -18.32 6.62
N GLU A 126 4.12 -19.33 6.51
CA GLU A 126 5.33 -19.44 7.32
C GLU A 126 6.39 -18.39 6.97
N LEU A 127 7.06 -17.87 8.01
CA LEU A 127 8.30 -17.10 7.85
C LEU A 127 9.40 -18.01 7.30
N ASP A 128 10.33 -17.46 6.52
CA ASP A 128 11.45 -18.23 6.00
C ASP A 128 12.40 -18.61 7.14
N LYS A 129 12.53 -19.92 7.39
CA LYS A 129 13.33 -20.45 8.51
C LYS A 129 14.82 -20.14 8.39
N ARG A 130 15.29 -19.74 7.21
CA ARG A 130 16.69 -19.34 6.98
C ARG A 130 16.96 -17.91 7.46
N ILE A 131 15.93 -17.07 7.57
CA ILE A 131 16.02 -15.68 8.03
C ILE A 131 15.69 -15.66 9.52
N LYS A 132 16.70 -15.39 10.35
CA LYS A 132 16.59 -15.40 11.80
C LYS A 132 16.55 -13.98 12.35
N ARG A 133 16.07 -13.85 13.58
CA ARG A 133 16.16 -12.60 14.34
C ARG A 133 17.63 -12.18 14.45
N GLY A 134 17.89 -10.90 14.24
CA GLY A 134 19.24 -10.34 14.17
C GLY A 134 19.84 -10.32 12.77
N ASP A 135 19.32 -11.10 11.81
CA ASP A 135 19.72 -10.98 10.42
C ASP A 135 19.29 -9.61 9.87
N GLY A 136 20.14 -8.98 9.07
CA GLY A 136 19.88 -7.64 8.53
C GLY A 136 18.58 -7.52 7.72
N ASN A 137 18.12 -8.62 7.11
CA ASN A 137 16.89 -8.70 6.34
C ASN A 137 15.67 -9.21 7.13
N TYR A 138 15.79 -9.52 8.43
CA TYR A 138 14.68 -10.06 9.23
C TYR A 138 13.46 -9.12 9.25
N ASN A 139 13.67 -7.84 9.58
CA ASN A 139 12.58 -6.87 9.65
C ASN A 139 11.93 -6.67 8.28
N ALA A 140 12.69 -6.71 7.19
CA ALA A 140 12.14 -6.64 5.84
C ALA A 140 11.28 -7.87 5.49
N ALA A 141 11.75 -9.07 5.81
CA ALA A 141 11.02 -10.30 5.57
C ALA A 141 9.72 -10.39 6.40
N LEU A 142 9.79 -10.04 7.69
CA LEU A 142 8.63 -9.97 8.57
C LEU A 142 7.64 -8.90 8.09
N SER A 143 8.14 -7.72 7.73
CA SER A 143 7.33 -6.63 7.19
C SER A 143 6.58 -7.04 5.93
N MET A 144 7.24 -7.73 5.00
CA MET A 144 6.58 -8.20 3.77
C MET A 144 5.49 -9.22 4.07
N MET A 145 5.78 -10.19 4.95
CA MET A 145 4.79 -11.19 5.33
C MET A 145 3.59 -10.56 6.05
N ALA A 146 3.83 -9.59 6.94
CA ALA A 146 2.79 -8.81 7.60
C ALA A 146 1.96 -8.01 6.58
N SER A 147 2.60 -7.28 5.67
CA SER A 147 1.91 -6.56 4.59
C SER A 147 1.10 -7.48 3.69
N LYS A 148 1.57 -8.72 3.42
CA LYS A 148 0.80 -9.70 2.65
C LYS A 148 -0.44 -10.18 3.40
N ILE A 149 -0.33 -10.57 4.66
CA ILE A 149 -1.48 -11.11 5.40
C ILE A 149 -2.47 -10.01 5.82
N SER A 150 -2.11 -8.73 5.73
CA SER A 150 -3.02 -7.61 6.01
C SER A 150 -4.28 -7.60 5.13
N TYR A 151 -4.26 -8.31 3.99
CA TYR A 151 -5.40 -8.49 3.09
C TYR A 151 -6.41 -9.54 3.59
N GLU A 152 -6.01 -10.35 4.57
CA GLU A 152 -6.82 -11.46 5.06
C GLU A 152 -7.76 -11.03 6.20
N ASN A 153 -8.75 -11.85 6.52
CA ASN A 153 -9.66 -11.57 7.63
C ASN A 153 -8.94 -11.67 8.99
N LYS A 154 -9.52 -11.03 10.01
CA LYS A 154 -8.97 -10.98 11.37
C LYS A 154 -8.61 -12.35 11.95
N PHE A 155 -9.42 -13.38 11.72
CA PHE A 155 -9.18 -14.71 12.27
C PHE A 155 -8.02 -15.41 11.60
N TYR A 156 -7.86 -15.25 10.28
CA TYR A 156 -6.68 -15.73 9.57
C TYR A 156 -5.41 -15.04 10.09
N ILE A 157 -5.44 -13.70 10.18
CA ILE A 157 -4.30 -12.91 10.67
C ILE A 157 -3.91 -13.35 12.08
N GLN A 158 -4.89 -13.48 12.98
CA GLN A 158 -4.65 -13.90 14.35
C GLN A 158 -3.99 -15.29 14.40
N THR A 159 -4.49 -16.27 13.65
CA THR A 159 -3.89 -17.60 13.57
C THR A 159 -2.49 -17.56 12.96
N ALA A 160 -2.24 -16.80 11.89
CA ALA A 160 -0.91 -16.64 11.31
C ALA A 160 0.09 -16.10 12.34
N VAL A 161 -0.27 -15.03 13.05
CA VAL A 161 0.62 -14.39 14.03
C VAL A 161 0.86 -15.27 15.26
N GLN A 162 -0.21 -15.80 15.86
CA GLN A 162 -0.12 -16.56 17.12
C GLN A 162 0.34 -18.00 16.92
N ASP A 163 -0.24 -18.70 15.94
CA ASP A 163 -0.06 -20.14 15.77
C ASP A 163 1.13 -20.47 14.86
N HIS A 164 1.39 -19.68 13.82
CA HIS A 164 2.50 -19.94 12.89
C HIS A 164 3.76 -19.16 13.27
N TRP A 165 3.65 -17.85 13.51
CA TRP A 165 4.83 -17.00 13.78
C TRP A 165 5.25 -16.98 15.24
N LYS A 166 4.38 -17.48 16.15
CA LYS A 166 4.60 -17.49 17.60
C LYS A 166 4.83 -16.08 18.17
N MET A 167 4.08 -15.11 17.65
CA MET A 167 4.11 -13.70 18.05
C MET A 167 2.78 -13.29 18.70
N GLU A 168 2.76 -12.12 19.34
CA GLU A 168 1.57 -11.59 19.99
C GLU A 168 0.73 -10.79 18.98
N PHE A 169 -0.52 -11.20 18.76
CA PHE A 169 -1.48 -10.44 17.96
C PHE A 169 -2.14 -9.37 18.84
N LEU A 170 -1.95 -8.10 18.51
CA LEU A 170 -2.45 -6.97 19.29
C LEU A 170 -3.83 -6.49 18.81
N GLY A 171 -4.12 -6.62 17.51
CA GLY A 171 -5.45 -6.38 16.97
C GLY A 171 -5.46 -6.12 15.47
N SER A 172 -6.66 -6.08 14.90
CA SER A 172 -6.96 -5.72 13.51
C SER A 172 -8.14 -4.76 13.51
N TYR A 173 -8.05 -3.70 12.73
CA TYR A 173 -8.91 -2.52 12.86
C TYR A 173 -9.31 -1.97 11.50
N ASP A 174 -10.55 -1.47 11.45
CA ASP A 174 -11.11 -0.71 10.33
C ASP A 174 -11.30 0.74 10.79
N PHE A 175 -10.71 1.68 10.06
CA PHE A 175 -10.62 3.08 10.44
C PHE A 175 -11.42 3.96 9.49
N TRP A 176 -11.95 5.05 10.06
CA TRP A 176 -12.84 5.97 9.36
C TRP A 176 -12.12 6.87 8.35
N ASN A 177 -12.73 7.04 7.19
CA ASN A 177 -12.34 8.03 6.18
C ASN A 177 -13.45 9.08 6.08
N ASP A 178 -13.17 10.29 6.59
CA ASP A 178 -14.15 11.37 6.66
C ASP A 178 -14.66 11.81 5.27
N TYR A 179 -13.82 11.65 4.24
CA TYR A 179 -14.13 12.02 2.86
C TYR A 179 -15.06 11.03 2.17
N GLN A 180 -15.03 9.77 2.57
CA GLN A 180 -15.90 8.73 2.03
C GLN A 180 -17.12 8.45 2.91
N GLY A 181 -17.10 8.84 4.19
CA GLY A 181 -18.20 8.58 5.12
C GLY A 181 -18.38 7.09 5.45
N LYS A 182 -17.28 6.33 5.44
CA LYS A 182 -17.23 4.91 5.80
C LYS A 182 -15.82 4.51 6.23
N ALA A 183 -15.70 3.36 6.90
CA ALA A 183 -14.40 2.78 7.24
C ALA A 183 -13.80 2.07 6.03
N THR A 184 -12.66 2.56 5.53
CA THR A 184 -12.00 2.03 4.33
C THR A 184 -10.50 1.81 4.50
N THR A 185 -9.93 2.32 5.59
CA THR A 185 -8.52 2.11 5.91
C THR A 185 -8.39 0.99 6.91
N GLN A 186 -7.54 0.01 6.63
CA GLN A 186 -7.40 -1.16 7.48
C GLN A 186 -5.94 -1.36 7.85
N ALA A 187 -5.70 -1.73 9.10
CA ALA A 187 -4.38 -2.13 9.57
C ALA A 187 -4.51 -3.15 10.69
N PHE A 188 -3.46 -3.93 10.87
CA PHE A 188 -3.32 -4.78 12.04
C PHE A 188 -1.96 -4.57 12.70
N VAL A 189 -1.92 -4.91 13.98
CA VAL A 189 -0.74 -4.72 14.83
C VAL A 189 -0.37 -6.04 15.47
N LEU A 190 0.92 -6.37 15.44
CA LEU A 190 1.51 -7.50 16.15
C LEU A 190 2.72 -7.05 16.95
N ARG A 191 3.13 -7.86 17.92
CA ARG A 191 4.34 -7.67 18.71
C ARG A 191 5.20 -8.92 18.64
N ASP A 192 6.42 -8.74 18.14
CA ASP A 192 7.47 -9.74 18.20
C ASP A 192 8.37 -9.48 19.42
N ARG A 193 8.39 -10.40 20.38
CA ARG A 193 9.19 -10.27 21.60
C ARG A 193 10.56 -10.89 21.38
N SER A 194 11.63 -10.13 21.62
CA SER A 194 12.99 -10.62 21.56
C SER A 194 13.76 -10.36 22.86
N ALA A 195 14.95 -10.96 23.00
CA ALA A 195 15.81 -10.73 24.16
C ALA A 195 16.38 -9.31 24.21
N ASP A 196 16.54 -8.66 23.05
CA ASP A 196 17.08 -7.31 22.94
C ASP A 196 16.00 -6.27 23.23
N HIS A 197 14.91 -6.33 22.47
CA HIS A 197 13.73 -5.48 22.61
C HIS A 197 12.48 -6.08 21.95
N ASP A 198 11.31 -5.61 22.38
CA ASP A 198 10.06 -5.89 21.67
C ASP A 198 10.01 -5.08 20.36
N THR A 199 9.64 -5.72 19.26
CA THR A 199 9.37 -5.07 17.97
C THR A 199 7.88 -5.12 17.67
N ILE A 200 7.22 -3.96 17.69
CA ILE A 200 5.82 -3.82 17.30
C ILE A 200 5.76 -3.57 15.79
N VAL A 201 4.94 -4.32 15.06
CA VAL A 201 4.76 -4.14 13.61
C VAL A 201 3.36 -3.62 13.37
N VAL A 202 3.25 -2.45 12.74
CA VAL A 202 2.00 -1.90 12.21
C VAL A 202 1.97 -2.17 10.71
N ALA A 203 1.01 -2.99 10.26
CA ALA A 203 0.87 -3.35 8.86
C ALA A 203 -0.43 -2.78 8.29
N PHE A 204 -0.29 -1.78 7.42
CA PHE A 204 -1.41 -1.21 6.66
C PHE A 204 -1.75 -2.11 5.48
N ARG A 205 -3.05 -2.35 5.30
CA ARG A 205 -3.60 -3.02 4.13
C ARG A 205 -3.56 -2.10 2.92
N GLY A 206 -3.28 -2.67 1.75
CA GLY A 206 -3.42 -1.96 0.48
C GLY A 206 -4.78 -2.17 -0.17
N THR A 207 -4.82 -1.93 -1.48
CA THR A 207 -6.04 -1.98 -2.30
C THR A 207 -6.43 -3.42 -2.65
N GLU A 208 -7.66 -3.83 -2.32
CA GLU A 208 -8.21 -5.08 -2.82
C GLU A 208 -8.41 -5.01 -4.34
N ALA A 209 -8.14 -6.11 -5.04
CA ALA A 209 -8.22 -6.17 -6.51
C ALA A 209 -9.59 -5.74 -7.06
N PHE A 210 -10.66 -5.87 -6.26
CA PHE A 210 -12.04 -5.58 -6.64
C PHE A 210 -12.69 -4.44 -5.84
N ASP A 211 -11.89 -3.54 -5.24
CA ASP A 211 -12.38 -2.36 -4.50
C ASP A 211 -12.18 -1.07 -5.30
N ALA A 212 -13.23 -0.66 -6.01
CA ALA A 212 -13.21 0.54 -6.84
C ALA A 212 -12.94 1.84 -6.06
N ASP A 213 -13.29 1.93 -4.77
CA ASP A 213 -13.07 3.14 -3.98
C ASP A 213 -11.60 3.27 -3.57
N ALA A 214 -10.96 2.16 -3.24
CA ALA A 214 -9.51 2.10 -3.01
C ALA A 214 -8.74 2.43 -4.30
N TRP A 215 -9.14 1.86 -5.44
CA TRP A 215 -8.55 2.22 -6.74
C TRP A 215 -8.74 3.70 -7.10
N CYS A 216 -9.91 4.30 -6.79
CA CYS A 216 -10.11 5.74 -6.99
C CYS A 216 -9.12 6.57 -6.18
N THR A 217 -8.78 6.13 -4.97
CA THR A 217 -7.79 6.79 -4.09
C THR A 217 -6.40 6.75 -4.71
N ASP A 218 -6.01 5.63 -5.34
CA ASP A 218 -4.69 5.45 -5.94
C ASP A 218 -4.49 6.27 -7.23
N VAL A 219 -5.57 6.56 -7.97
CA VAL A 219 -5.52 7.38 -9.20
C VAL A 219 -5.86 8.86 -8.97
N ASP A 220 -6.22 9.24 -7.75
CA ASP A 220 -6.57 10.62 -7.38
C ASP A 220 -5.31 11.50 -7.32
N ILE A 221 -5.03 12.26 -8.38
CA ILE A 221 -3.86 13.15 -8.42
C ILE A 221 -4.00 14.42 -7.58
N SER A 222 -5.05 14.52 -6.75
CA SER A 222 -5.24 15.62 -5.81
C SER A 222 -4.10 15.69 -4.79
N TRP A 223 -3.79 16.89 -4.31
CA TRP A 223 -2.77 17.12 -3.29
C TRP A 223 -3.11 18.29 -2.37
N TYR A 224 -2.56 18.21 -1.16
CA TYR A 224 -2.52 19.32 -0.20
C TYR A 224 -1.06 19.70 0.06
N GLU A 225 -0.76 21.00 0.16
CA GLU A 225 0.55 21.49 0.57
C GLU A 225 0.55 21.83 2.06
N LEU A 226 1.41 21.15 2.81
CA LEU A 226 1.64 21.44 4.22
C LEU A 226 2.84 22.40 4.37
N GLN A 227 2.66 23.45 5.16
CA GLN A 227 3.67 24.49 5.35
C GLN A 227 5.00 23.91 5.86
N GLY A 228 6.09 24.18 5.13
CA GLY A 228 7.43 23.70 5.52
C GLY A 228 7.70 22.23 5.20
N VAL A 229 6.69 21.47 4.77
CA VAL A 229 6.79 20.04 4.47
C VAL A 229 6.79 19.79 2.96
N GLY A 230 5.79 20.28 2.23
CA GLY A 230 5.64 20.06 0.79
C GLY A 230 4.26 19.55 0.39
N LYS A 231 4.11 19.17 -0.88
CA LYS A 231 2.85 18.67 -1.44
C LYS A 231 2.73 17.17 -1.19
N ILE A 232 1.59 16.75 -0.70
CA ILE A 232 1.30 15.36 -0.34
C ILE A 232 0.02 14.92 -1.02
N HIS A 233 0.00 13.67 -1.47
CA HIS A 233 -1.13 13.06 -2.16
C HIS A 233 -2.39 13.07 -1.28
N GLY A 234 -3.43 13.73 -1.76
CA GLY A 234 -4.67 13.98 -1.02
C GLY A 234 -5.41 12.69 -0.68
N GLY A 235 -5.49 11.74 -1.62
CA GLY A 235 -6.07 10.41 -1.38
C GLY A 235 -5.47 9.70 -0.15
N PHE A 236 -4.13 9.65 -0.07
CA PHE A 236 -3.43 8.99 1.04
C PHE A 236 -3.61 9.73 2.37
N MET A 237 -3.61 11.07 2.36
CA MET A 237 -3.91 11.86 3.57
C MET A 237 -5.32 11.59 4.10
N LYS A 238 -6.32 11.60 3.21
CA LYS A 238 -7.73 11.29 3.55
C LYS A 238 -7.87 9.88 4.12
N ALA A 239 -7.20 8.90 3.53
CA ALA A 239 -7.20 7.52 4.00
C ALA A 239 -6.52 7.37 5.37
N LEU A 240 -5.40 8.06 5.62
CA LEU A 240 -4.68 7.94 6.88
C LEU A 240 -5.41 8.62 8.06
N GLY A 241 -6.18 9.68 7.81
CA GLY A 241 -6.99 10.31 8.86
C GLY A 241 -7.15 11.82 8.77
N LEU A 242 -6.84 12.44 7.62
CA LEU A 242 -7.15 13.85 7.39
C LEU A 242 -8.65 14.08 7.55
N GLN A 243 -9.02 15.08 8.35
CA GLN A 243 -10.42 15.42 8.64
C GLN A 243 -10.86 16.61 7.78
N LYS A 244 -12.12 16.63 7.32
CA LYS A 244 -12.63 17.67 6.40
C LYS A 244 -12.59 19.08 6.97
N SER A 245 -12.82 19.24 8.27
CA SER A 245 -13.06 20.56 8.88
C SER A 245 -11.87 21.11 9.64
N VAL A 246 -10.91 20.26 10.01
CA VAL A 246 -9.80 20.63 10.90
C VAL A 246 -8.44 20.16 10.38
N GLY A 247 -8.43 19.43 9.26
CA GLY A 247 -7.20 18.88 8.68
C GLY A 247 -6.56 17.84 9.59
N TRP A 248 -5.41 18.20 10.17
CA TRP A 248 -4.64 17.39 11.12
C TRP A 248 -4.66 18.02 12.51
N PRO A 249 -5.79 17.98 13.24
CA PRO A 249 -5.87 18.54 14.58
C PRO A 249 -4.79 17.95 15.49
N GLU A 250 -4.30 18.75 16.43
CA GLU A 250 -3.37 18.23 17.43
C GLU A 250 -4.08 17.11 18.24
N PRO A 251 -3.38 16.04 18.63
CA PRO A 251 -3.98 14.89 19.31
C PRO A 251 -4.80 15.26 20.55
N GLU A 252 -4.40 16.30 21.28
CA GLU A 252 -5.08 16.81 22.49
C GLU A 252 -6.42 17.48 22.19
N GLU A 253 -6.65 17.93 20.95
CA GLU A 253 -7.88 18.62 20.53
C GLU A 253 -8.97 17.66 20.05
N ILE A 254 -8.63 16.38 19.86
CA ILE A 254 -9.55 15.38 19.34
C ILE A 254 -10.54 14.99 20.41
N LYS A 255 -11.80 15.36 20.15
CA LYS A 255 -12.92 14.87 20.95
C LYS A 255 -13.22 13.45 20.50
N GLN A 256 -13.41 12.57 21.47
CA GLN A 256 -13.93 11.24 21.21
C GLN A 256 -15.32 11.37 20.60
N ASP A 257 -15.46 10.89 19.37
CA ASP A 257 -16.73 10.77 18.66
C ASP A 257 -17.04 9.28 18.47
N ASP A 258 -18.00 8.78 19.25
CA ASP A 258 -18.40 7.37 19.18
C ASP A 258 -19.36 7.09 18.00
N SER A 259 -19.68 8.10 17.15
CA SER A 259 -20.58 7.92 15.99
C SER A 259 -19.94 7.17 14.83
N HIS A 260 -18.61 7.07 14.80
CA HIS A 260 -17.87 6.34 13.78
C HIS A 260 -16.57 5.73 14.35
N PRO A 261 -15.95 4.77 13.66
CA PRO A 261 -14.63 4.27 14.04
C PRO A 261 -13.58 5.39 14.11
N ALA A 262 -12.51 5.18 14.87
CA ALA A 262 -11.43 6.17 14.97
C ALA A 262 -10.70 6.35 13.62
N PHE A 263 -10.00 7.48 13.48
CA PHE A 263 -9.09 7.76 12.38
C PHE A 263 -7.79 6.98 12.54
N ALA A 264 -7.24 6.44 11.44
CA ALA A 264 -6.14 5.47 11.49
C ALA A 264 -4.89 6.04 12.17
N TYR A 265 -4.46 7.25 11.78
CA TYR A 265 -3.29 7.91 12.38
C TYR A 265 -3.40 8.01 13.90
N TYR A 266 -4.50 8.60 14.40
CA TYR A 266 -4.65 8.90 15.82
C TYR A 266 -4.79 7.63 16.66
N ALA A 267 -5.61 6.67 16.21
CA ALA A 267 -5.77 5.40 16.92
C ALA A 267 -4.48 4.58 16.99
N ILE A 268 -3.72 4.51 15.89
CA ILE A 268 -2.44 3.80 15.86
C ILE A 268 -1.38 4.53 16.68
N ARG A 269 -1.32 5.86 16.60
CA ARG A 269 -0.43 6.70 17.43
C ARG A 269 -0.65 6.43 18.91
N ASP A 270 -1.90 6.47 19.38
CA ASP A 270 -2.22 6.29 20.79
C ASP A 270 -1.95 4.85 21.27
N MET A 271 -2.23 3.87 20.41
CA MET A 271 -1.87 2.48 20.68
C MET A 271 -0.37 2.29 20.78
N LEU A 272 0.41 2.81 19.84
CA LEU A 272 1.87 2.75 19.88
C LEU A 272 2.41 3.45 21.13
N LYS A 273 1.92 4.65 21.46
CA LYS A 273 2.29 5.40 22.67
C LYS A 273 2.12 4.52 23.91
N LYS A 274 0.96 3.89 24.07
CA LYS A 274 0.71 2.97 25.18
C LYS A 274 1.71 1.81 25.20
N LEU A 275 1.92 1.16 24.05
CA LEU A 275 2.79 -0.02 23.96
C LEU A 275 4.28 0.29 24.21
N VAL A 276 4.76 1.47 23.81
CA VAL A 276 6.15 1.89 24.06
C VAL A 276 6.37 2.44 25.48
N LEU A 277 5.31 2.90 26.15
CA LEU A 277 5.36 3.27 27.56
C LEU A 277 5.30 2.05 28.48
N GLU A 278 4.68 0.95 28.04
CA GLU A 278 4.69 -0.34 28.74
C GLU A 278 6.09 -0.99 28.81
N ASN A 279 6.94 -0.73 27.81
CA ASN A 279 8.30 -1.26 27.71
C ASN A 279 9.21 -0.21 27.08
N ASP A 280 10.11 0.36 27.89
CA ASP A 280 11.02 1.44 27.51
C ASP A 280 12.02 1.06 26.40
N LYS A 281 12.21 -0.23 26.13
CA LYS A 281 13.02 -0.71 25.01
C LYS A 281 12.21 -1.01 23.76
N ALA A 282 10.88 -1.08 23.86
CA ALA A 282 10.04 -1.43 22.72
C ALA A 282 10.22 -0.44 21.59
N ARG A 283 10.43 -0.97 20.39
CA ARG A 283 10.49 -0.21 19.15
C ARG A 283 9.36 -0.65 18.25
N PHE A 284 9.09 0.14 17.22
CA PHE A 284 8.10 -0.25 16.23
C PHE A 284 8.59 -0.02 14.81
N ILE A 285 8.02 -0.79 13.89
CA ILE A 285 8.16 -0.62 12.45
C ILE A 285 6.79 -0.45 11.82
N VAL A 286 6.74 0.32 10.74
CA VAL A 286 5.53 0.53 9.96
C VAL A 286 5.73 -0.04 8.57
N THR A 287 4.76 -0.81 8.08
CA THR A 287 4.87 -1.50 6.80
C THR A 287 3.56 -1.51 6.03
N GLY A 288 3.66 -1.70 4.72
CA GLY A 288 2.51 -1.88 3.86
C GLY A 288 2.88 -2.21 2.42
N HIS A 289 1.93 -2.81 1.71
CA HIS A 289 2.01 -3.09 0.28
C HIS A 289 1.05 -2.18 -0.48
N SER A 290 1.44 -1.69 -1.67
CA SER A 290 0.59 -0.84 -2.52
C SER A 290 0.16 0.45 -1.79
N LEU A 291 -1.13 0.81 -1.79
CA LEU A 291 -1.72 1.86 -0.94
C LEU A 291 -1.24 1.79 0.53
N GLY A 292 -1.17 0.58 1.11
CA GLY A 292 -0.69 0.41 2.48
C GLY A 292 0.76 0.86 2.66
N GLY A 293 1.59 0.72 1.63
CA GLY A 293 2.95 1.26 1.62
C GLY A 293 2.96 2.79 1.67
N ALA A 294 2.05 3.45 0.95
CA ALA A 294 1.92 4.90 1.00
C ALA A 294 1.51 5.38 2.39
N LEU A 295 0.54 4.70 3.02
CA LEU A 295 0.12 4.98 4.40
C LEU A 295 1.25 4.74 5.41
N ALA A 296 2.07 3.71 5.19
CA ALA A 296 3.16 3.35 6.08
C ALA A 296 4.24 4.44 6.17
N ILE A 297 4.60 5.10 5.06
CA ILE A 297 5.55 6.22 5.08
C ILE A 297 4.89 7.56 5.40
N LEU A 298 3.59 7.71 5.13
CA LEU A 298 2.85 8.91 5.51
C LEU A 298 2.61 8.99 7.02
N PHE A 299 2.45 7.86 7.72
CA PHE A 299 2.30 7.81 9.16
C PHE A 299 3.40 8.57 9.93
N PRO A 300 4.70 8.28 9.74
CA PRO A 300 5.75 9.06 10.38
C PRO A 300 5.83 10.50 9.86
N ALA A 301 5.40 10.79 8.63
CA ALA A 301 5.35 12.17 8.15
C ALA A 301 4.37 13.02 8.95
N VAL A 302 3.20 12.48 9.29
CA VAL A 302 2.23 13.16 10.16
C VAL A 302 2.76 13.24 11.60
N LEU A 303 3.46 12.20 12.11
CA LEU A 303 4.14 12.28 13.41
C LEU A 303 5.14 13.44 13.46
N THR A 304 5.91 13.68 12.38
CA THR A 304 6.85 14.81 12.33
C THR A 304 6.19 16.17 12.15
N PHE A 305 4.95 16.20 11.67
CA PHE A 305 4.16 17.41 11.51
C PHE A 305 3.52 17.85 12.82
N HIS A 306 2.99 16.89 13.60
CA HIS A 306 2.48 17.15 14.96
C HIS A 306 3.60 17.42 15.94
N LYS A 307 3.36 18.34 16.86
CA LYS A 307 4.35 18.76 17.87
C LYS A 307 4.04 18.12 19.21
N GLY A 308 5.07 17.95 20.04
CA GLY A 308 4.91 17.53 21.44
C GLY A 308 5.67 16.25 21.78
N GLU A 309 5.80 16.02 23.09
CA GLU A 309 6.66 14.98 23.67
C GLU A 309 6.27 13.57 23.20
N ASP A 310 4.99 13.32 22.97
CA ASP A 310 4.50 12.03 22.46
C ASP A 310 4.99 11.72 21.04
N SER A 311 4.95 12.72 20.15
CA SER A 311 5.43 12.56 18.77
C SER A 311 6.94 12.35 18.76
N ASP A 312 7.67 13.11 19.57
CA ASP A 312 9.13 12.96 19.73
C ASP A 312 9.50 11.56 20.26
N LEU A 313 8.79 11.07 21.28
CA LEU A 313 8.96 9.72 21.82
C LEU A 313 8.71 8.66 20.73
N LEU A 314 7.60 8.78 19.98
CA LEU A 314 7.28 7.82 18.93
C LEU A 314 8.30 7.85 17.79
N LEU A 315 8.80 9.03 17.40
CA LEU A 315 9.85 9.15 16.39
C LEU A 315 11.17 8.54 16.86
N GLU A 316 11.52 8.65 18.15
CA GLU A 316 12.69 7.97 18.73
C GLU A 316 12.53 6.44 18.73
N ARG A 317 11.31 5.95 19.00
CA ARG A 317 10.98 4.51 19.04
C ARG A 317 10.73 3.89 17.66
N LEU A 318 10.55 4.70 16.62
CA LEU A 318 10.44 4.21 15.25
C LEU A 318 11.78 3.63 14.80
N GLU A 319 11.82 2.33 14.53
CA GLU A 319 13.02 1.63 14.07
C GLU A 319 13.15 1.67 12.54
N GLY A 320 12.02 1.57 11.84
CA GLY A 320 12.04 1.61 10.39
C GLY A 320 10.69 1.55 9.72
N VAL A 321 10.72 1.90 8.44
CA VAL A 321 9.60 1.86 7.52
C VAL A 321 10.01 0.97 6.34
N TYR A 322 9.21 -0.06 6.07
CA TYR A 322 9.46 -1.00 4.97
C TYR A 322 8.23 -1.01 4.08
N THR A 323 8.40 -0.64 2.81
CA THR A 323 7.24 -0.52 1.90
C THR A 323 7.47 -1.33 0.64
N PHE A 324 6.38 -1.88 0.09
CA PHE A 324 6.45 -2.83 -1.03
C PHE A 324 5.49 -2.37 -2.12
N GLY A 325 6.00 -2.11 -3.33
CA GLY A 325 5.16 -1.61 -4.42
C GLY A 325 4.52 -0.26 -4.09
N GLN A 326 5.20 0.57 -3.29
CA GLN A 326 4.70 1.85 -2.81
C GLN A 326 4.57 2.87 -3.97
N PRO A 327 3.42 3.52 -4.16
CA PRO A 327 3.31 4.66 -5.09
C PRO A 327 4.06 5.90 -4.56
N ARG A 328 4.17 6.94 -5.39
CA ARG A 328 4.76 8.23 -4.97
C ARG A 328 3.79 8.97 -4.05
N VAL A 329 4.28 9.43 -2.91
CA VAL A 329 3.45 9.96 -1.81
C VAL A 329 3.41 11.49 -1.77
N GLY A 330 4.47 12.16 -2.22
CA GLY A 330 4.56 13.62 -2.21
C GLY A 330 5.57 14.13 -3.22
N ASP A 331 5.77 15.44 -3.21
CA ASP A 331 6.70 16.12 -4.12
C ASP A 331 8.16 16.04 -3.67
N GLU A 332 9.06 16.65 -4.44
CA GLU A 332 10.49 16.70 -4.12
C GLU A 332 10.74 17.36 -2.75
N ARG A 333 9.97 18.40 -2.40
CA ARG A 333 10.08 19.10 -1.12
C ARG A 333 9.69 18.18 0.03
N PHE A 334 8.59 17.45 -0.10
CA PHE A 334 8.19 16.41 0.83
C PHE A 334 9.27 15.34 1.00
N GLY A 335 9.85 14.88 -0.11
CA GLY A 335 10.93 13.89 -0.09
C GLY A 335 12.16 14.37 0.68
N GLN A 336 12.63 15.58 0.41
CA GLN A 336 13.76 16.19 1.12
C GLN A 336 13.46 16.40 2.62
N TYR A 337 12.26 16.87 2.95
CA TYR A 337 11.80 17.01 4.33
C TYR A 337 11.86 15.67 5.07
N MET A 338 11.30 14.62 4.47
CA MET A 338 11.27 13.29 5.08
C MET A 338 12.65 12.65 5.20
N GLU A 339 13.51 12.75 4.19
CA GLU A 339 14.88 12.23 4.27
C GLU A 339 15.66 12.87 5.43
N ASN A 340 15.51 14.18 5.62
CA ASN A 340 16.13 14.89 6.73
C ASN A 340 15.60 14.39 8.08
N LYS A 341 14.27 14.27 8.23
CA LYS A 341 13.64 13.82 9.47
C LYS A 341 13.95 12.37 9.81
N LEU A 342 13.89 11.46 8.84
CA LEU A 342 14.24 10.05 9.06
C LEU A 342 15.71 9.91 9.46
N LYS A 343 16.61 10.71 8.86
CA LYS A 343 18.03 10.74 9.24
C LYS A 343 18.25 11.29 10.65
N GLU A 344 17.55 12.37 11.03
CA GLU A 344 17.58 12.97 12.37
C GLU A 344 17.24 11.93 13.45
N HIS A 345 16.17 11.16 13.24
CA HIS A 345 15.71 10.13 14.18
C HIS A 345 16.34 8.74 13.95
N ARG A 346 17.29 8.62 13.01
CA ARG A 346 17.97 7.35 12.65
C ARG A 346 17.01 6.23 12.24
N VAL A 347 15.90 6.61 11.61
CA VAL A 347 14.87 5.69 11.11
C VAL A 347 15.33 5.08 9.79
N LYS A 348 15.29 3.75 9.69
CA LYS A 348 15.57 3.06 8.42
C LYS A 348 14.36 3.17 7.50
N TYR A 349 14.55 3.56 6.24
CA TYR A 349 13.48 3.54 5.25
C TYR A 349 13.93 2.82 3.98
N PHE A 350 13.27 1.69 3.70
CA PHE A 350 13.53 0.86 2.54
C PHE A 350 12.26 0.67 1.73
N ARG A 351 12.32 1.11 0.47
CA ARG A 351 11.26 0.94 -0.52
C ARG A 351 11.63 -0.21 -1.46
N PHE A 352 10.81 -1.25 -1.49
CA PHE A 352 11.00 -2.41 -2.35
C PHE A 352 10.21 -2.23 -3.63
N VAL A 353 10.87 -2.40 -4.77
CA VAL A 353 10.25 -2.36 -6.10
C VAL A 353 10.64 -3.61 -6.88
N TYR A 354 9.65 -4.36 -7.33
CA TYR A 354 9.88 -5.54 -8.17
C TYR A 354 9.66 -5.22 -9.64
N ALA A 355 10.69 -5.46 -10.46
CA ALA A 355 10.66 -5.46 -11.91
C ALA A 355 9.86 -4.29 -12.52
N ASN A 356 8.82 -4.59 -13.29
CA ASN A 356 7.99 -3.60 -13.96
C ASN A 356 6.68 -3.32 -13.21
N ASP A 357 6.64 -3.55 -11.90
CA ASP A 357 5.47 -3.21 -11.06
C ASP A 357 4.97 -1.80 -11.40
N MET A 358 3.74 -1.72 -11.87
CA MET A 358 3.18 -0.46 -12.34
C MET A 358 2.92 0.56 -11.23
N VAL A 359 2.72 0.14 -9.98
CA VAL A 359 2.23 1.02 -8.89
C VAL A 359 3.29 2.02 -8.41
N PRO A 360 4.56 1.64 -8.16
CA PRO A 360 5.61 2.61 -7.86
C PRO A 360 5.79 3.71 -8.90
N ARG A 361 5.32 3.48 -10.12
CA ARG A 361 5.47 4.43 -11.23
C ARG A 361 4.31 5.46 -11.29
N LEU A 362 3.43 5.46 -10.29
CA LEU A 362 2.28 6.34 -10.15
C LEU A 362 2.31 7.12 -8.82
N PRO A 363 1.76 8.36 -8.77
CA PRO A 363 1.48 9.22 -9.92
C PRO A 363 2.75 9.51 -10.75
N TYR A 364 2.61 10.02 -11.98
CA TYR A 364 3.78 10.23 -12.84
C TYR A 364 4.76 11.24 -12.25
N ASP A 365 6.05 10.96 -12.48
CA ASP A 365 7.12 11.92 -12.33
C ASP A 365 7.34 12.63 -13.68
N ASP A 366 6.65 13.76 -13.89
CA ASP A 366 6.91 14.65 -15.02
C ASP A 366 7.01 16.12 -14.57
N ARG A 367 7.29 17.05 -15.49
CA ARG A 367 7.41 18.48 -15.15
C ARG A 367 6.10 19.07 -14.61
N SER A 368 4.97 18.41 -14.86
CA SER A 368 3.61 18.88 -14.61
C SER A 368 2.94 18.21 -13.38
N LEU A 369 3.36 16.99 -13.02
CA LEU A 369 3.03 16.26 -11.80
C LEU A 369 4.32 16.04 -10.99
N MET A 370 4.43 16.79 -9.90
CA MET A 370 5.67 16.92 -9.13
C MET A 370 5.91 15.79 -8.13
N PHE A 371 5.20 14.67 -8.21
CA PHE A 371 5.38 13.57 -7.26
C PHE A 371 6.70 12.85 -7.49
N LYS A 372 7.44 12.61 -6.42
CA LYS A 372 8.77 12.00 -6.42
C LYS A 372 8.86 10.89 -5.39
N HIS A 373 9.66 9.87 -5.68
CA HIS A 373 10.15 9.01 -4.61
C HIS A 373 11.32 9.68 -3.90
N PHE A 374 11.57 9.20 -2.68
CA PHE A 374 12.71 9.56 -1.84
C PHE A 374 13.14 8.32 -1.03
N GLY A 375 14.27 8.42 -0.34
CA GLY A 375 14.82 7.33 0.45
C GLY A 375 15.49 6.24 -0.39
N THR A 376 15.74 5.10 0.24
CA THR A 376 16.49 3.99 -0.40
C THR A 376 15.55 3.07 -1.16
N CYS A 377 15.71 2.97 -2.48
CA CYS A 377 14.98 2.00 -3.31
C CYS A 377 15.80 0.72 -3.49
N LEU A 378 15.24 -0.40 -3.04
CA LEU A 378 15.73 -1.74 -3.31
C LEU A 378 14.97 -2.28 -4.53
N TYR A 379 15.59 -2.13 -5.70
CA TYR A 379 15.03 -2.60 -6.96
C TYR A 379 15.42 -4.05 -7.21
N TYR A 380 14.44 -4.88 -7.54
CA TYR A 380 14.63 -6.30 -7.85
C TYR A 380 14.32 -6.56 -9.32
N ASN A 381 15.22 -7.23 -10.04
CA ASN A 381 14.91 -7.70 -11.39
C ASN A 381 14.06 -8.98 -11.36
N ARG A 382 13.71 -9.52 -12.54
CA ARG A 382 12.85 -10.72 -12.61
C ARG A 382 13.49 -11.97 -11.99
N GLU A 383 14.82 -12.00 -11.88
CA GLU A 383 15.62 -13.04 -11.21
C GLU A 383 15.76 -12.82 -9.69
N TYR A 384 15.16 -11.76 -9.13
CA TYR A 384 15.26 -11.32 -7.73
C TYR A 384 16.65 -10.86 -7.29
N GLU A 385 17.49 -10.43 -8.25
CA GLU A 385 18.74 -9.76 -7.93
C GLU A 385 18.45 -8.30 -7.53
N VAL A 386 19.00 -7.88 -6.39
CA VAL A 386 18.74 -6.58 -5.79
C VAL A 386 19.78 -5.54 -6.23
N GLN A 387 19.31 -4.34 -6.54
CA GLN A 387 20.12 -3.15 -6.78
C GLN A 387 19.64 -2.01 -5.88
N VAL A 388 20.57 -1.33 -5.23
CA VAL A 388 20.27 -0.13 -4.44
C VAL A 388 20.30 1.07 -5.38
N VAL A 389 19.14 1.67 -5.63
CA VAL A 389 18.97 2.79 -6.54
C VAL A 389 18.23 3.93 -5.85
N ARG A 390 18.31 5.15 -6.38
CA ARG A 390 17.46 6.27 -5.93
C ARG A 390 16.04 6.14 -6.47
N GLU A 391 15.92 5.68 -7.71
CA GLU A 391 14.67 5.57 -8.45
C GLU A 391 14.72 4.32 -9.31
N GLU A 392 13.59 3.61 -9.43
CA GLU A 392 13.47 2.43 -10.27
C GLU A 392 13.66 2.73 -11.78
N PRO A 393 14.17 1.77 -12.56
CA PRO A 393 14.20 1.87 -14.02
C PRO A 393 12.80 2.06 -14.61
N ASN A 394 12.70 2.80 -15.71
CA ASN A 394 11.42 3.16 -16.34
C ASN A 394 10.47 3.85 -15.34
N LYS A 395 10.83 5.06 -14.91
CA LYS A 395 10.14 5.83 -13.86
C LYS A 395 8.64 6.03 -14.12
N ASN A 396 8.24 6.16 -15.38
CA ASN A 396 6.85 6.35 -15.79
C ASN A 396 6.41 5.18 -16.65
N TYR A 397 5.38 4.49 -16.20
CA TYR A 397 4.94 3.21 -16.76
C TYR A 397 4.65 3.27 -18.27
N PHE A 398 4.00 4.32 -18.77
CA PHE A 398 3.55 4.44 -20.16
C PHE A 398 4.60 5.02 -21.13
N SER A 399 5.89 4.84 -20.87
CA SER A 399 6.92 5.29 -21.83
C SER A 399 7.01 4.34 -23.04
N LEU A 400 6.83 4.86 -24.26
CA LEU A 400 6.80 4.07 -25.50
C LEU A 400 8.08 3.23 -25.72
N GLY A 401 9.24 3.77 -25.33
CA GLY A 401 10.53 3.06 -25.44
C GLY A 401 10.68 1.87 -24.49
N SER A 402 9.91 1.82 -23.40
CA SER A 402 9.98 0.74 -22.41
C SER A 402 8.95 -0.36 -22.63
N ALA A 403 7.98 -0.17 -23.53
CA ALA A 403 6.91 -1.14 -23.79
C ALA A 403 7.43 -2.52 -24.20
N ILE A 404 8.41 -2.58 -25.11
CA ILE A 404 9.01 -3.84 -25.57
C ILE A 404 9.78 -4.53 -24.41
N PRO A 405 10.72 -3.88 -23.70
CA PRO A 405 11.36 -4.48 -22.52
C PRO A 405 10.40 -4.96 -21.45
N MET A 406 9.33 -4.20 -21.16
CA MET A 406 8.31 -4.62 -20.19
C MET A 406 7.59 -5.88 -20.64
N MET A 407 7.21 -5.97 -21.92
CA MET A 407 6.58 -7.15 -22.48
C MET A 407 7.51 -8.37 -22.43
N MET A 408 8.78 -8.21 -22.82
CA MET A 408 9.79 -9.28 -22.71
C MET A 408 9.95 -9.78 -21.27
N ASN A 409 9.93 -8.87 -20.29
CA ASN A 409 9.97 -9.23 -18.88
C ASN A 409 8.72 -9.99 -18.45
N ALA A 410 7.52 -9.57 -18.86
CA ALA A 410 6.27 -10.27 -18.54
C ALA A 410 6.26 -11.71 -19.10
N PHE A 411 6.73 -11.92 -20.34
CA PHE A 411 6.95 -13.26 -20.88
C PHE A 411 8.00 -14.05 -20.08
N GLY A 412 9.11 -13.41 -19.71
CA GLY A 412 10.15 -14.01 -18.87
C GLY A 412 9.64 -14.44 -17.50
N GLU A 413 8.79 -13.63 -16.85
CA GLU A 413 8.14 -13.96 -15.57
C GLU A 413 7.17 -15.13 -15.71
N LEU A 414 6.39 -15.17 -16.79
CA LEU A 414 5.51 -16.31 -17.08
C LEU A 414 6.32 -17.60 -17.24
N ILE A 415 7.44 -17.57 -17.98
CA ILE A 415 8.34 -18.72 -18.09
C ILE A 415 8.95 -19.07 -16.72
N ARG A 416 9.43 -18.07 -15.98
CA ARG A 416 10.02 -18.23 -14.64
C ARG A 416 9.07 -18.97 -13.68
N SER A 417 7.76 -18.71 -13.77
CA SER A 417 6.74 -19.35 -12.92
C SER A 417 6.73 -20.89 -12.97
N PHE A 418 7.26 -21.48 -14.04
CA PHE A 418 7.36 -22.93 -14.21
C PHE A 418 8.70 -23.51 -13.77
N ILE A 419 9.78 -22.71 -13.80
CA ILE A 419 11.15 -23.18 -13.56
C ILE A 419 11.70 -22.81 -12.19
N ILE A 420 11.16 -21.77 -11.54
CA ILE A 420 11.65 -21.32 -10.22
C ILE A 420 11.66 -22.41 -9.14
N PRO A 421 10.71 -23.37 -9.10
CA PRO A 421 10.74 -24.41 -8.06
C PRO A 421 11.90 -25.40 -8.23
N ILE A 422 12.35 -25.58 -9.47
CA ILE A 422 13.51 -26.42 -9.80
C ILE A 422 14.80 -25.74 -9.33
N LYS A 423 14.85 -24.40 -9.43
CA LYS A 423 16.03 -23.60 -9.08
C LYS A 423 16.14 -23.33 -7.57
N GLU A 424 15.06 -22.88 -6.95
CA GLU A 424 15.05 -22.34 -5.58
C GLU A 424 14.38 -23.29 -4.56
N GLY A 425 13.70 -24.33 -5.03
CA GLY A 425 13.04 -25.35 -4.20
C GLY A 425 11.51 -25.23 -4.16
N PRO A 426 10.83 -26.20 -3.51
CA PRO A 426 9.37 -26.33 -3.53
C PRO A 426 8.62 -25.15 -2.88
N ASP A 427 9.27 -24.40 -1.97
CA ASP A 427 8.68 -23.22 -1.33
C ASP A 427 8.45 -22.03 -2.28
N TYR A 428 8.91 -22.13 -3.53
CA TYR A 428 8.77 -21.11 -4.57
C TYR A 428 7.77 -21.50 -5.67
N ILE A 429 7.01 -22.58 -5.48
CA ILE A 429 5.96 -22.98 -6.42
C ILE A 429 4.92 -21.87 -6.59
N GLU A 430 4.74 -21.43 -7.84
CA GLU A 430 3.65 -20.54 -8.21
C GLU A 430 2.38 -21.36 -8.49
N GLY A 431 1.30 -21.03 -7.77
CA GLY A 431 0.01 -21.68 -7.93
C GLY A 431 -0.61 -21.45 -9.32
N PRO A 432 -1.58 -22.28 -9.72
CA PRO A 432 -2.26 -22.12 -11.01
C PRO A 432 -2.93 -20.75 -11.16
N PHE A 433 -3.42 -20.18 -10.06
CA PHE A 433 -4.04 -18.87 -10.06
C PHE A 433 -3.06 -17.73 -10.36
N LEU A 434 -1.88 -17.72 -9.73
CA LEU A 434 -0.84 -16.73 -10.05
C LEU A 434 -0.35 -16.87 -11.50
N LYS A 435 -0.22 -18.10 -12.03
CA LYS A 435 0.12 -18.33 -13.44
C LYS A 435 -0.93 -17.75 -14.39
N LEU A 436 -2.22 -17.87 -14.07
CA LEU A 436 -3.29 -17.22 -14.82
C LEU A 436 -3.16 -15.69 -14.76
N VAL A 437 -2.87 -15.13 -13.58
CA VAL A 437 -2.63 -13.68 -13.44
C VAL A 437 -1.42 -13.23 -14.24
N ARG A 438 -0.33 -14.01 -14.31
CA ARG A 438 0.82 -13.73 -15.19
C ARG A 438 0.45 -13.75 -16.67
N LEU A 439 -0.41 -14.70 -17.09
CA LEU A 439 -0.91 -14.75 -18.46
C LEU A 439 -1.74 -13.50 -18.81
N ILE A 440 -2.64 -13.08 -17.90
CA ILE A 440 -3.39 -11.82 -18.05
C ILE A 440 -2.43 -10.62 -18.05
N GLY A 441 -1.37 -10.68 -17.23
CA GLY A 441 -0.30 -9.68 -17.17
C GLY A 441 0.49 -9.50 -18.47
N LEU A 442 0.32 -10.37 -19.48
CA LEU A 442 0.85 -10.11 -20.82
C LEU A 442 0.08 -8.99 -21.55
N VAL A 443 -1.17 -8.73 -21.15
CA VAL A 443 -1.96 -7.60 -21.70
C VAL A 443 -1.55 -6.28 -21.04
N ILE A 444 -1.24 -6.32 -19.74
CA ILE A 444 -0.81 -5.17 -18.94
C ILE A 444 0.50 -5.55 -18.22
N PRO A 445 1.66 -5.46 -18.92
CA PRO A 445 2.96 -5.88 -18.38
C PRO A 445 3.26 -5.20 -17.04
N GLY A 446 3.52 -5.94 -15.98
CA GLY A 446 3.80 -5.35 -14.66
C GLY A 446 2.63 -5.33 -13.68
N ALA A 447 1.39 -5.59 -14.13
CA ALA A 447 0.27 -5.81 -13.21
C ALA A 447 0.50 -7.05 -12.33
N ALA A 448 0.99 -8.15 -12.94
CA ALA A 448 1.34 -9.36 -12.19
C ALA A 448 2.56 -9.15 -11.27
N ALA A 449 3.50 -8.28 -11.66
CA ALA A 449 4.68 -7.94 -10.86
C ALA A 449 4.32 -7.20 -9.56
N HIS A 450 3.14 -6.57 -9.50
CA HIS A 450 2.60 -5.97 -8.27
C HIS A 450 2.07 -7.00 -7.26
N CYS A 451 2.07 -8.30 -7.57
CA CYS A 451 1.55 -9.30 -6.64
C CYS A 451 2.51 -9.50 -5.44
N PRO A 452 2.00 -9.58 -4.20
CA PRO A 452 2.82 -9.76 -3.00
C PRO A 452 3.78 -10.96 -3.03
N GLN A 453 3.49 -12.00 -3.81
CA GLN A 453 4.38 -13.16 -3.98
C GLN A 453 5.80 -12.76 -4.42
N ASP A 454 5.89 -11.84 -5.39
CA ASP A 454 7.18 -11.42 -5.95
C ASP A 454 7.97 -10.59 -4.93
N TYR A 455 7.29 -9.83 -4.07
CA TYR A 455 7.91 -9.14 -2.94
C TYR A 455 8.35 -10.08 -1.82
N VAL A 456 7.59 -11.13 -1.51
CA VAL A 456 8.01 -12.20 -0.59
C VAL A 456 9.26 -12.90 -1.12
N ASN A 457 9.32 -13.16 -2.43
CA ASN A 457 10.51 -13.76 -3.04
C ASN A 457 11.70 -12.78 -3.02
N SER A 458 11.46 -11.49 -3.24
CA SER A 458 12.49 -10.44 -3.17
C SER A 458 13.15 -10.36 -1.79
N THR A 459 12.38 -10.46 -0.70
CA THR A 459 12.95 -10.45 0.66
C THR A 459 13.66 -11.76 1.03
N ARG A 460 13.28 -12.88 0.42
CA ARG A 460 13.89 -14.21 0.66
C ARG A 460 15.15 -14.48 -0.17
N LEU A 461 15.16 -14.08 -1.43
CA LEU A 461 16.23 -14.37 -2.40
C LEU A 461 17.22 -13.22 -2.56
N GLY A 462 16.80 -12.00 -2.21
CA GLY A 462 17.65 -10.82 -2.24
C GLY A 462 18.86 -10.91 -1.32
N SER A 463 19.98 -10.36 -1.75
CA SER A 463 21.18 -10.23 -0.92
C SER A 463 20.88 -9.40 0.34
N SER A 464 21.12 -9.96 1.52
CA SER A 464 20.95 -9.26 2.80
C SER A 464 21.99 -8.16 3.05
N LYS A 465 23.05 -8.11 2.26
CA LYS A 465 24.12 -7.10 2.37
C LYS A 465 23.61 -5.67 2.19
N VAL A 466 22.49 -5.49 1.47
CA VAL A 466 21.88 -4.17 1.23
C VAL A 466 21.37 -3.49 2.52
N PHE A 467 21.18 -4.25 3.60
CA PHE A 467 20.75 -3.72 4.91
C PHE A 467 21.93 -3.38 5.83
N LEU A 468 23.17 -3.68 5.43
CA LEU A 468 24.37 -3.35 6.19
C LEU A 468 24.77 -1.89 5.98
N PRO A 469 25.35 -1.22 7.00
CA PRO A 469 25.90 0.11 6.83
C PRO A 469 26.97 0.16 5.71
N PRO A 470 27.13 1.28 4.99
CA PRO A 470 28.08 1.39 3.86
C PRO A 470 29.57 1.13 4.18
N ASN A 471 29.96 0.90 5.43
CA ASN A 471 31.36 0.79 5.87
C ASN A 471 31.91 -0.66 6.00
N HIS A 472 31.22 -1.67 5.45
CA HIS A 472 31.73 -3.06 5.42
C HIS A 472 31.98 -3.58 4.00
N TYR A 473 32.36 -2.68 3.09
CA TYR A 473 32.80 -3.01 1.73
C TYR A 473 34.25 -2.58 1.49
N ILE A 474 35.17 -3.04 2.36
CA ILE A 474 36.62 -3.02 2.10
C ILE A 474 37.15 -4.42 2.42
#